data_AF-A0A232EIP4-F1
#
_entry.id   AF-A0A232EIP4-F1
#
_cell.length_a   1.000
_cell.length_b   1.000
_cell.length_c   1.000
_cell.angle_alpha   90.00
_cell.angle_beta   90.00
_cell.angle_gamma   90.00
#
_symmetry.space_group_name_H-M   'P 1'
#
loop_
_entity.id
_entity.type
_entity.pdbx_description
1 polymer ?
#
loop_
_entity_poly.entity_id
_entity_poly.type
_entity_poly.pdbx_seq_one_letter_code
_entity_poly.pdbx_strand_id
1 'polypeptide(L)'
;MAIAGRIKLNLQLRNVLRNFTRDGRGMSTLTAEKVEDKISEKEENEKPVDPSPALLNYRFAYPEFLPDPNPLHRNKLREKLERKDMLARRSNIEIPEFYVGSILAVTHSDPHAPGKTNRFLGICIQRLGCGLRANFILRNVIDHLGVEVHFDLYDPTIQKIDVIRLEKRLDEELFYLRDAPPEYSTFPLDMEAEYHPEGAEVPVNEMKVPLKPTPWLQRWERMNMKGIIDCLPQVNEKRRRKAALKIHQKPWEKYDLMKMYRETIPMEEQSEIFAEVHSKLHELELHRHKMKRSRNFVKPKKSG
;
A
#
# COMPACT_ATOMS: atom_id res chain seq x y z
N MET A 1 -28.58 40.89 -40.59
CA MET A 1 -27.50 40.27 -39.79
C MET A 1 -28.06 39.06 -39.07
N ALA A 2 -27.62 37.86 -39.45
CA ALA A 2 -27.48 36.65 -38.64
C ALA A 2 -27.29 35.46 -39.60
N ILE A 3 -26.05 34.99 -39.68
CA ILE A 3 -25.60 33.91 -40.56
C ILE A 3 -25.89 32.58 -39.87
N ALA A 4 -26.72 31.73 -40.47
CA ALA A 4 -26.95 30.36 -40.01
C ALA A 4 -26.00 29.40 -40.73
N GLY A 5 -24.87 29.07 -40.08
CA GLY A 5 -23.92 28.08 -40.55
C GLY A 5 -24.31 26.66 -40.09
N ARG A 6 -24.70 25.79 -41.02
CA ARG A 6 -24.75 24.33 -40.83
C ARG A 6 -23.42 23.72 -41.28
N ILE A 7 -22.64 23.18 -40.35
CA ILE A 7 -21.43 22.41 -40.64
C ILE A 7 -21.82 20.96 -40.89
N LYS A 8 -21.63 20.47 -42.11
CA LYS A 8 -21.65 19.04 -42.46
C LYS A 8 -20.21 18.52 -42.39
N LEU A 9 -19.91 17.64 -41.45
CA LEU A 9 -18.66 16.87 -41.44
C LEU A 9 -18.84 15.64 -42.35
N ASN A 10 -17.99 15.55 -43.36
CA ASN A 10 -17.96 14.51 -44.38
C ASN A 10 -16.93 13.45 -43.93
N LEU A 11 -17.39 12.27 -43.49
CA LEU A 11 -16.50 11.13 -43.21
C LEU A 11 -16.20 10.42 -44.54
N GLN A 12 -15.01 10.64 -45.09
CA GLN A 12 -14.43 9.75 -46.11
C GLN A 12 -13.56 8.69 -45.44
N LEU A 13 -14.09 7.47 -45.35
CA LEU A 13 -13.34 6.24 -45.12
C LEU A 13 -12.36 6.03 -46.27
N ARG A 14 -11.06 5.95 -45.98
CA ARG A 14 -10.05 5.44 -46.91
C ARG A 14 -9.47 4.14 -46.36
N ASN A 15 -9.94 3.03 -46.93
CA ASN A 15 -9.31 1.72 -46.82
C ASN A 15 -7.95 1.76 -47.51
N VAL A 16 -6.88 1.38 -46.80
CA VAL A 16 -5.58 1.09 -47.39
C VAL A 16 -5.36 -0.42 -47.30
N LEU A 17 -5.77 -1.12 -48.36
CA LEU A 17 -5.20 -2.41 -48.73
C LEU A 17 -3.85 -2.12 -49.40
N ARG A 18 -2.76 -2.67 -48.85
CA ARG A 18 -1.51 -2.82 -49.61
C ARG A 18 -1.12 -4.28 -49.64
N ASN A 19 -1.17 -4.78 -50.86
CA ASN A 19 -0.62 -6.05 -51.33
C ASN A 19 0.86 -6.13 -50.96
N PHE A 20 1.27 -7.18 -50.24
CA PHE A 20 2.68 -7.56 -50.19
C PHE A 20 2.93 -8.62 -51.25
N THR A 21 3.74 -8.21 -52.22
CA THR A 21 4.22 -8.97 -53.36
C THR A 21 5.12 -10.11 -52.91
N ARG A 22 4.86 -11.27 -53.51
CA ARG A 22 5.66 -12.48 -53.46
C ARG A 22 6.77 -12.34 -54.50
N ASP A 23 7.99 -12.09 -54.07
CA ASP A 23 9.18 -12.17 -54.93
C ASP A 23 10.27 -12.98 -54.24
N GLY A 24 10.57 -14.12 -54.86
CA GLY A 24 11.70 -14.95 -54.51
C GLY A 24 13.01 -14.36 -55.04
N ARG A 25 14.06 -14.47 -54.25
CA ARG A 25 15.44 -14.47 -54.73
C ARG A 25 16.19 -15.57 -54.01
N GLY A 26 16.71 -16.51 -54.79
CA GLY A 26 17.61 -17.55 -54.34
C GLY A 26 18.98 -16.98 -53.99
N MET A 27 19.69 -17.68 -53.12
CA MET A 27 21.11 -17.50 -52.87
C MET A 27 21.70 -18.84 -52.39
N SER A 28 22.56 -19.38 -53.26
CA SER A 28 23.69 -20.32 -53.07
C SER A 28 23.70 -21.33 -51.92
N THR A 29 23.80 -22.60 -52.31
CA THR A 29 24.35 -23.70 -51.52
C THR A 29 25.84 -23.50 -51.26
N LEU A 30 26.21 -23.34 -49.99
CA LEU A 30 27.54 -23.69 -49.48
C LEU A 30 27.34 -24.71 -48.35
N THR A 31 27.96 -25.85 -48.53
CA THR A 31 28.06 -26.95 -47.55
C THR A 31 28.78 -26.45 -46.30
N ALA A 32 28.06 -26.37 -45.18
CA ALA A 32 28.65 -26.17 -43.87
C ALA A 32 28.78 -27.54 -43.19
N GLU A 33 30.01 -27.88 -42.82
CA GLU A 33 30.40 -29.08 -42.11
C GLU A 33 29.67 -29.17 -40.76
N LYS A 34 29.31 -30.41 -40.39
CA LYS A 34 28.81 -30.77 -39.06
C LYS A 34 29.87 -30.41 -38.00
N VAL A 35 29.57 -29.41 -37.17
CA VAL A 35 30.15 -29.28 -35.83
C VAL A 35 29.04 -29.68 -34.86
N GLU A 36 29.15 -30.89 -34.32
CA GLU A 36 28.29 -31.38 -33.25
C GLU A 36 28.72 -30.75 -31.92
N ASP A 37 28.30 -29.50 -31.68
CA ASP A 37 28.37 -28.91 -30.35
C ASP A 37 27.20 -29.46 -29.52
N LYS A 38 27.52 -30.35 -28.59
CA LYS A 38 26.62 -30.82 -27.53
C LYS A 38 26.26 -29.65 -26.63
N ILE A 39 25.23 -28.91 -26.99
CA ILE A 39 24.50 -28.06 -26.06
C ILE A 39 23.73 -29.02 -25.15
N SER A 40 24.26 -29.24 -23.95
CA SER A 40 23.49 -29.88 -22.88
C SER A 40 22.38 -28.90 -22.50
N GLU A 41 21.20 -29.09 -23.08
CA GLU A 41 19.95 -28.55 -22.57
C GLU A 41 19.72 -29.17 -21.19
N LYS A 42 20.27 -28.52 -20.15
CA LYS A 42 19.72 -28.64 -18.82
C LYS A 42 18.45 -27.81 -18.83
N GLU A 43 17.35 -28.44 -19.23
CA GLU A 43 16.04 -28.02 -18.75
C GLU A 43 16.08 -28.15 -17.23
N GLU A 44 16.47 -27.07 -16.56
CA GLU A 44 16.17 -26.89 -15.16
C GLU A 44 14.66 -26.79 -15.07
N ASN A 45 14.07 -27.96 -14.81
CA ASN A 45 12.68 -28.12 -14.43
C ASN A 45 12.54 -27.45 -13.06
N GLU A 46 12.50 -26.10 -13.04
CA GLU A 46 12.16 -25.30 -11.87
C GLU A 46 10.71 -25.65 -11.52
N LYS A 47 10.56 -26.64 -10.65
CA LYS A 47 9.31 -26.85 -9.93
C LYS A 47 8.93 -25.50 -9.33
N PRO A 48 7.66 -25.06 -9.41
CA PRO A 48 7.24 -23.82 -8.79
C PRO A 48 7.65 -23.87 -7.33
N VAL A 49 8.62 -23.04 -6.97
CA VAL A 49 9.13 -22.95 -5.61
C VAL A 49 7.99 -22.35 -4.82
N ASP A 50 7.30 -23.18 -4.03
CA ASP A 50 6.28 -22.71 -3.11
C ASP A 50 6.90 -21.55 -2.31
N PRO A 51 6.34 -20.33 -2.41
CA PRO A 51 6.95 -19.17 -1.78
C PRO A 51 7.03 -19.42 -0.28
N SER A 52 8.19 -19.16 0.30
CA SER A 52 8.40 -19.32 1.74
C SER A 52 7.28 -18.61 2.51
N PRO A 53 6.77 -19.16 3.63
CA PRO A 53 5.66 -18.56 4.37
C PRO A 53 5.88 -17.08 4.76
N ALA A 54 7.14 -16.67 4.92
CA ALA A 54 7.50 -15.28 5.19
C ALA A 54 7.16 -14.33 4.02
N LEU A 55 7.31 -14.78 2.77
CA LEU A 55 7.01 -13.99 1.57
C LEU A 55 5.51 -13.73 1.42
N LEU A 56 4.66 -14.65 1.89
CA LEU A 56 3.20 -14.48 1.85
C LEU A 56 2.74 -13.30 2.72
N ASN A 57 3.41 -13.08 3.85
CA ASN A 57 3.09 -11.98 4.77
C ASN A 57 3.56 -10.61 4.25
N TYR A 58 4.53 -10.57 3.33
CA TYR A 58 5.08 -9.31 2.81
C TYR A 58 4.06 -8.48 2.05
N ARG A 59 3.06 -9.13 1.44
CA ARG A 59 1.91 -8.44 0.82
C ARG A 59 1.23 -7.48 1.80
N PHE A 60 1.09 -7.90 3.05
CA PHE A 60 0.38 -7.15 4.08
C PHE A 60 1.31 -6.18 4.83
N ALA A 61 2.55 -6.60 5.11
CA ALA A 61 3.51 -5.75 5.79
C ALA A 61 3.99 -4.58 4.91
N TYR A 62 4.24 -4.86 3.62
CA TYR A 62 4.83 -3.94 2.65
C TYR A 62 4.03 -3.84 1.34
N PRO A 63 2.74 -3.43 1.40
CA PRO A 63 1.91 -3.23 0.22
C PRO A 63 2.51 -2.27 -0.81
N GLU A 64 3.34 -1.31 -0.41
CA GLU A 64 3.92 -0.31 -1.30
C GLU A 64 4.96 -0.86 -2.29
N PHE A 65 5.56 -2.03 -2.03
CA PHE A 65 6.47 -2.63 -3.01
C PHE A 65 5.73 -3.17 -4.23
N LEU A 66 4.42 -3.43 -4.09
CA LEU A 66 3.59 -3.86 -5.19
C LEU A 66 3.21 -2.64 -6.06
N PRO A 67 3.31 -2.75 -7.41
CA PRO A 67 2.93 -1.67 -8.30
C PRO A 67 1.42 -1.43 -8.35
N ASP A 68 1.00 -0.37 -9.05
CA ASP A 68 -0.40 -0.15 -9.39
C ASP A 68 -0.93 -1.34 -10.24
N PRO A 69 -2.06 -1.98 -9.88
CA PRO A 69 -2.64 -3.06 -10.65
C PRO A 69 -2.98 -2.71 -12.10
N ASN A 70 -3.22 -1.42 -12.42
CA ASN A 70 -3.61 -1.02 -13.78
C ASN A 70 -2.44 -1.14 -14.79
N PRO A 71 -2.49 -2.07 -15.76
CA PRO A 71 -1.37 -2.33 -16.67
C PRO A 71 -0.97 -1.14 -17.55
N LEU A 72 -1.89 -0.22 -17.83
CA LEU A 72 -1.63 0.94 -18.69
C LEU A 72 -0.60 1.90 -18.09
N HIS A 73 -0.48 1.94 -16.77
CA HIS A 73 0.43 2.83 -16.06
C HIS A 73 1.74 2.15 -15.64
N ARG A 74 1.90 0.86 -15.96
CA ARG A 74 3.02 0.03 -15.51
C ARG A 74 4.23 0.11 -16.43
N ASN A 75 5.40 0.10 -15.82
CA ASN A 75 6.68 0.04 -16.53
C ASN A 75 7.69 -0.69 -15.65
N LYS A 76 8.11 -1.89 -16.09
CA LYS A 76 9.00 -2.78 -15.32
C LYS A 76 10.32 -2.10 -14.92
N LEU A 77 10.91 -1.31 -15.81
CA LEU A 77 12.17 -0.62 -15.53
C LEU A 77 11.98 0.46 -14.45
N ARG A 78 10.92 1.26 -14.58
CA ARG A 78 10.58 2.29 -13.59
C ARG A 78 10.36 1.67 -12.21
N GLU A 79 9.53 0.63 -12.15
CA GLU A 79 9.19 -0.08 -10.91
C GLU A 79 10.44 -0.68 -10.24
N LYS A 80 11.37 -1.24 -11.02
CA LYS A 80 12.63 -1.78 -10.51
C LYS A 80 13.55 -0.70 -9.93
N LEU A 81 13.69 0.43 -10.63
CA LEU A 81 14.47 1.57 -10.12
C LEU A 81 13.84 2.14 -8.85
N GLU A 82 12.52 2.28 -8.83
CA GLU A 82 11.77 2.77 -7.67
C GLU A 82 11.97 1.86 -6.44
N ARG A 83 11.93 0.52 -6.64
CA ARG A 83 12.21 -0.46 -5.58
C ARG A 83 13.63 -0.36 -5.04
N LYS A 84 14.61 -0.15 -5.92
CA LYS A 84 16.01 0.08 -5.51
C LYS A 84 16.14 1.34 -4.63
N ASP A 85 15.47 2.42 -5.01
CA ASP A 85 15.49 3.68 -4.25
C ASP A 85 14.77 3.55 -2.90
N MET A 86 13.63 2.86 -2.85
CA MET A 86 12.91 2.54 -1.61
C MET A 86 13.79 1.74 -0.64
N LEU A 87 14.51 0.73 -1.14
CA LEU A 87 15.44 -0.07 -0.33
C LEU A 87 16.63 0.76 0.16
N ALA A 88 17.17 1.64 -0.69
CA ALA A 88 18.20 2.58 -0.28
C ALA A 88 17.70 3.46 0.87
N ARG A 89 16.50 4.04 0.76
CA ARG A 89 15.91 4.85 1.83
C ARG A 89 15.70 4.07 3.13
N ARG A 90 15.21 2.82 3.05
CA ARG A 90 15.04 1.90 4.20
C ARG A 90 16.35 1.47 4.87
N SER A 91 17.47 1.64 4.18
CA SER A 91 18.80 1.41 4.78
C SER A 91 19.23 2.55 5.70
N ASN A 92 18.75 3.77 5.43
CA ASN A 92 19.03 4.96 6.25
C ASN A 92 18.02 5.16 7.37
N ILE A 93 16.74 4.80 7.15
CA ILE A 93 15.66 4.95 8.14
C ILE A 93 14.93 3.63 8.37
N GLU A 94 14.63 3.37 9.63
CA GLU A 94 13.78 2.25 10.03
C GLU A 94 12.32 2.58 9.74
N ILE A 95 11.77 1.91 8.73
CA ILE A 95 10.33 1.91 8.41
C ILE A 95 9.77 0.56 8.88
N PRO A 96 9.07 0.52 10.02
CA PRO A 96 8.50 -0.70 10.60
C PRO A 96 7.25 -1.18 9.86
N GLU A 97 6.81 -2.40 10.16
CA GLU A 97 5.52 -2.92 9.74
C GLU A 97 4.39 -2.25 10.55
N PHE A 98 3.34 -1.80 9.87
CA PHE A 98 2.14 -1.27 10.51
C PHE A 98 0.91 -1.39 9.60
N TYR A 99 -0.27 -1.29 10.21
CA TYR A 99 -1.55 -1.43 9.52
C TYR A 99 -2.47 -0.24 9.77
N VAL A 100 -3.55 -0.17 9.01
CA VAL A 100 -4.65 0.74 9.32
C VAL A 100 -5.27 0.31 10.65
N GLY A 101 -5.34 1.26 11.58
CA GLY A 101 -5.71 1.03 12.98
C GLY A 101 -4.53 1.04 13.95
N SER A 102 -3.30 0.86 13.48
CA SER A 102 -2.11 0.93 14.35
C SER A 102 -1.85 2.37 14.82
N ILE A 103 -1.30 2.52 16.02
CA ILE A 103 -0.91 3.82 16.58
C ILE A 103 0.58 4.05 16.29
N LEU A 104 0.87 5.16 15.62
CA LEU A 104 2.22 5.52 15.19
C LEU A 104 2.63 6.86 15.79
N ALA A 105 3.93 7.00 16.05
CA ALA A 105 4.57 8.27 16.32
C ALA A 105 5.61 8.57 15.24
N VAL A 106 5.38 9.63 14.46
CA VAL A 106 6.27 10.05 13.38
C VAL A 106 7.02 11.30 13.82
N THR A 107 8.34 11.23 13.75
CA THR A 107 9.22 12.38 13.96
C THR A 107 9.72 12.86 12.61
N HIS A 108 9.40 14.11 12.26
CA HIS A 108 9.84 14.75 11.02
C HIS A 108 10.59 16.04 11.32
N SER A 109 11.50 16.43 10.42
CA SER A 109 12.18 17.70 10.49
C SER A 109 11.28 18.82 9.97
N ASP A 110 11.09 19.87 10.76
CA ASP A 110 10.42 21.09 10.34
C ASP A 110 11.31 22.29 10.66
N PRO A 111 11.77 23.07 9.66
CA PRO A 111 12.60 24.25 9.89
C PRO A 111 12.00 25.30 10.83
N HIS A 112 10.67 25.38 10.91
CA HIS A 112 9.95 26.39 11.69
C HIS A 112 9.58 25.93 13.10
N ALA A 113 9.68 24.62 13.37
CA ALA A 113 9.36 24.07 14.69
C ALA A 113 10.46 24.40 15.72
N PRO A 114 10.10 24.59 17.00
CA PRO A 114 11.09 24.70 18.07
C PRO A 114 11.92 23.40 18.13
N GLY A 115 13.24 23.50 17.97
CA GLY A 115 14.13 22.34 17.89
C GLY A 115 14.28 21.72 16.49
N LYS A 116 13.68 22.33 15.45
CA LYS A 116 13.72 21.88 14.05
C LYS A 116 13.15 20.48 13.79
N THR A 117 12.48 19.91 14.77
CA THR A 117 11.90 18.56 14.73
C THR A 117 10.54 18.59 15.37
N ASN A 118 9.58 17.90 14.77
CA ASN A 118 8.23 17.79 15.28
C ASN A 118 7.81 16.32 15.31
N ARG A 119 7.22 15.91 16.44
CA ARG A 119 6.75 14.55 16.68
C ARG A 119 5.23 14.55 16.74
N PHE A 120 4.59 13.79 15.87
CA PHE A 120 3.15 13.62 15.84
C PHE A 120 2.78 12.18 16.14
N LEU A 121 1.94 11.97 17.15
CA LEU A 121 1.39 10.66 17.52
C LEU A 121 -0.07 10.60 17.11
N GLY A 122 -0.50 9.50 16.48
CA GLY A 122 -1.90 9.28 16.12
C GLY A 122 -2.18 7.89 15.56
N ILE A 123 -3.47 7.60 15.37
CA ILE A 123 -3.93 6.37 14.71
C ILE A 123 -3.80 6.50 13.19
N CYS A 124 -3.29 5.47 12.53
CA CYS A 124 -3.28 5.38 11.08
C CYS A 124 -4.69 5.08 10.57
N ILE A 125 -5.30 6.03 9.86
CA ILE A 125 -6.68 5.89 9.34
C ILE A 125 -6.74 5.39 7.91
N GLN A 126 -5.65 5.55 7.16
CA GLN A 126 -5.54 5.15 5.76
C GLN A 126 -4.06 4.94 5.43
N ARG A 127 -3.79 3.92 4.60
CA ARG A 127 -2.50 3.67 3.97
C ARG A 127 -2.75 3.39 2.50
N LEU A 128 -2.20 4.21 1.61
CA LEU A 128 -2.45 4.15 0.17
C LEU A 128 -1.19 4.46 -0.65
N GLY A 129 -1.31 4.26 -1.96
CA GLY A 129 -0.23 4.49 -2.90
C GLY A 129 0.72 3.30 -3.02
N CYS A 130 1.56 3.37 -4.05
CA CYS A 130 2.58 2.38 -4.36
C CYS A 130 3.92 3.07 -4.61
N GLY A 131 5.00 2.32 -4.44
CA GLY A 131 6.36 2.81 -4.68
C GLY A 131 6.74 3.95 -3.73
N LEU A 132 7.47 4.94 -4.26
CA LEU A 132 7.89 6.14 -3.53
C LEU A 132 6.74 7.06 -3.16
N ARG A 133 5.58 6.90 -3.82
CA ARG A 133 4.36 7.69 -3.59
C ARG A 133 3.45 7.09 -2.51
N ALA A 134 3.91 6.05 -1.82
CA ALA A 134 3.17 5.47 -0.71
C ALA A 134 3.04 6.46 0.44
N ASN A 135 1.83 6.58 0.96
CA ASN A 135 1.49 7.53 2.00
C ASN A 135 0.51 6.94 3.01
N PHE A 136 0.40 7.63 4.14
CA PHE A 136 -0.54 7.27 5.19
C PHE A 136 -0.98 8.52 5.94
N ILE A 137 -2.18 8.46 6.51
CA ILE A 137 -2.77 9.57 7.26
C ILE A 137 -2.85 9.18 8.73
N LEU A 138 -2.26 10.02 9.58
CA LEU A 138 -2.39 9.91 11.04
C LEU A 138 -3.45 10.87 11.55
N ARG A 139 -4.31 10.39 12.45
CA ARG A 139 -5.32 11.19 13.13
C ARG A 139 -5.08 11.18 14.64
N ASN A 140 -5.17 12.34 15.27
CA ASN A 140 -5.26 12.45 16.72
C ASN A 140 -6.15 13.64 17.11
N VAL A 141 -6.69 13.62 18.32
CA VAL A 141 -7.38 14.77 18.92
C VAL A 141 -6.45 15.37 19.96
N ILE A 142 -5.94 16.57 19.68
CA ILE A 142 -5.04 17.32 20.55
C ILE A 142 -5.79 18.58 20.99
N ASP A 143 -5.86 18.84 22.29
CA ASP A 143 -6.59 19.98 22.86
C ASP A 143 -8.03 20.11 22.33
N HIS A 144 -8.72 18.96 22.24
CA HIS A 144 -10.08 18.82 21.71
C HIS A 144 -10.26 19.20 20.22
N LEU A 145 -9.16 19.43 19.49
CA LEU A 145 -9.15 19.65 18.05
C LEU A 145 -8.69 18.39 17.33
N GLY A 146 -9.48 17.94 16.35
CA GLY A 146 -9.10 16.82 15.50
C GLY A 146 -8.06 17.25 14.48
N VAL A 147 -6.84 16.73 14.60
CA VAL A 147 -5.72 16.99 13.69
C VAL A 147 -5.47 15.75 12.84
N GLU A 148 -5.31 15.96 11.55
CA GLU A 148 -4.90 14.91 10.61
C GLU A 148 -3.65 15.37 9.87
N VAL A 149 -2.64 14.50 9.82
CA VAL A 149 -1.39 14.77 9.12
C VAL A 149 -1.17 13.68 8.08
N HIS A 150 -0.99 14.11 6.84
CA HIS A 150 -0.63 13.26 5.71
C HIS A 150 0.89 13.13 5.65
N PHE A 151 1.40 11.90 5.68
CA PHE A 151 2.81 11.60 5.56
C PHE A 151 3.09 10.74 4.32
N ASP A 152 4.09 11.13 3.55
CA ASP A 152 4.64 10.29 2.49
C ASP A 152 5.74 9.41 3.10
N LEU A 153 5.62 8.08 2.94
CA LEU A 153 6.41 7.08 3.68
C LEU A 153 7.92 7.21 3.46
N TYR A 154 8.32 7.64 2.25
CA TYR A 154 9.71 7.76 1.83
C TYR A 154 10.22 9.21 1.81
N ASP A 155 9.48 10.15 2.40
CA ASP A 155 9.90 11.56 2.48
C ASP A 155 11.27 11.69 3.19
N PRO A 156 12.26 12.40 2.61
CA PRO A 156 13.52 12.71 3.28
C PRO A 156 13.37 13.45 4.63
N THR A 157 12.28 14.20 4.85
CA THR A 157 12.09 14.97 6.11
C THR A 157 11.78 14.07 7.31
N ILE A 158 11.24 12.88 7.09
CA ILE A 158 10.97 11.92 8.15
C ILE A 158 12.31 11.43 8.71
N GLN A 159 12.44 11.47 10.04
CA GLN A 159 13.63 11.01 10.76
C GLN A 159 13.40 9.64 11.39
N LYS A 160 12.21 9.40 11.93
CA LYS A 160 11.87 8.16 12.65
C LYS A 160 10.37 7.89 12.60
N ILE A 161 10.01 6.63 12.42
CA ILE A 161 8.64 6.13 12.53
C ILE A 161 8.64 5.07 13.63
N ASP A 162 7.96 5.37 14.73
CA ASP A 162 7.78 4.45 15.86
C ASP A 162 6.38 3.86 15.84
N VAL A 163 6.28 2.53 15.92
CA VAL A 163 5.01 1.85 16.17
C VAL A 163 4.80 1.80 17.67
N ILE A 164 3.80 2.53 18.15
CA ILE A 164 3.44 2.55 19.58
C ILE A 164 2.55 1.35 19.89
N ARG A 165 1.54 1.09 19.04
CA ARG A 165 0.69 -0.09 19.16
C ARG A 165 0.42 -0.68 17.79
N LEU A 166 0.77 -1.95 17.62
CA LEU A 166 0.53 -2.70 16.40
C LEU A 166 -0.84 -3.39 16.49
N GLU A 167 -1.82 -2.87 15.78
CA GLU A 167 -3.16 -3.48 15.69
C GLU A 167 -3.77 -3.29 14.29
N LYS A 168 -4.66 -4.20 13.92
CA LYS A 168 -5.54 -4.09 12.75
C LYS A 168 -6.96 -3.76 13.18
N ARG A 169 -7.71 -3.07 12.32
CA ARG A 169 -9.16 -2.88 12.48
C ARG A 169 -9.94 -3.72 11.46
N LEU A 170 -11.26 -3.80 11.63
CA LEU A 170 -12.14 -4.55 10.74
C LEU A 170 -12.27 -3.97 9.32
N ASP A 171 -12.02 -2.66 9.20
CA ASP A 171 -12.13 -1.90 7.97
C ASP A 171 -10.74 -1.45 7.51
N GLU A 172 -10.55 -1.34 6.18
CA GLU A 172 -9.30 -0.90 5.56
C GLU A 172 -9.10 0.62 5.61
N GLU A 173 -10.18 1.39 5.84
CA GLU A 173 -10.16 2.84 5.99
C GLU A 173 -11.03 3.28 7.17
N LEU A 174 -10.50 4.18 8.00
CA LEU A 174 -11.13 4.61 9.26
C LEU A 174 -11.63 6.06 9.22
N PHE A 175 -12.03 6.54 8.05
CA PHE A 175 -12.51 7.93 7.88
C PHE A 175 -13.75 8.27 8.72
N TYR A 176 -14.53 7.26 9.14
CA TYR A 176 -15.66 7.44 10.05
C TYR A 176 -15.25 7.98 11.42
N LEU A 177 -13.98 7.88 11.81
CA LEU A 177 -13.45 8.48 13.05
C LEU A 177 -13.55 10.02 13.06
N ARG A 178 -13.75 10.67 11.90
CA ARG A 178 -14.07 12.10 11.81
C ARG A 178 -15.44 12.43 12.43
N ASP A 179 -16.40 11.54 12.22
CA ASP A 179 -17.79 11.68 12.68
C ASP A 179 -18.07 10.90 13.98
N ALA A 180 -17.09 10.16 14.50
CA ALA A 180 -17.17 9.47 15.78
C ALA A 180 -16.92 10.41 16.98
N PRO A 181 -17.32 10.01 18.20
CA PRO A 181 -16.90 10.68 19.44
C PRO A 181 -15.38 10.82 19.53
N PRO A 182 -14.86 11.94 20.08
CA PRO A 182 -13.42 12.19 20.15
C PRO A 182 -12.63 11.11 20.91
N GLU A 183 -13.27 10.43 21.86
CA GLU A 183 -12.68 9.36 22.69
C GLU A 183 -11.98 8.28 21.86
N TYR A 184 -12.54 7.90 20.71
CA TYR A 184 -11.98 6.87 19.83
C TYR A 184 -10.82 7.35 18.96
N SER A 185 -10.53 8.65 18.95
CA SER A 185 -9.44 9.29 18.21
C SER A 185 -8.45 10.03 19.10
N THR A 186 -8.65 10.03 20.42
CA THR A 186 -7.80 10.76 21.37
C THR A 186 -6.75 9.81 21.92
N PHE A 187 -5.49 10.09 21.63
CA PHE A 187 -4.35 9.31 22.13
C PHE A 187 -3.35 10.22 22.85
N PRO A 188 -2.90 9.83 24.06
CA PRO A 188 -1.87 10.57 24.78
C PRO A 188 -0.58 10.69 23.96
N LEU A 189 0.01 11.88 23.90
CA LEU A 189 1.25 12.12 23.14
C LEU A 189 2.45 11.36 23.73
N ASP A 190 2.43 11.11 25.04
CA ASP A 190 3.49 10.44 25.79
C ASP A 190 3.23 8.93 25.98
N MET A 191 2.34 8.35 25.16
CA MET A 191 2.06 6.90 25.21
C MET A 191 3.33 6.10 24.90
N GLU A 192 3.63 5.13 25.77
CA GLU A 192 4.75 4.20 25.61
C GLU A 192 4.44 3.10 24.59
N ALA A 193 5.48 2.58 23.94
CA ALA A 193 5.32 1.53 22.94
C ALA A 193 5.00 0.18 23.59
N GLU A 194 3.90 -0.45 23.17
CA GLU A 194 3.50 -1.79 23.55
C GLU A 194 4.40 -2.82 22.86
N TYR A 195 4.89 -3.79 23.64
CA TYR A 195 5.74 -4.86 23.10
C TYR A 195 4.90 -5.90 22.37
N HIS A 196 5.19 -6.11 21.08
CA HIS A 196 4.65 -7.20 20.28
C HIS A 196 5.76 -8.23 20.00
N PRO A 197 5.57 -9.52 20.34
CA PRO A 197 6.59 -10.54 20.10
C PRO A 197 6.78 -10.78 18.59
N GLU A 198 8.05 -10.89 18.18
CA GLU A 198 8.44 -11.12 16.78
C GLU A 198 7.86 -12.48 16.29
N GLY A 199 7.12 -12.45 15.19
CA GLY A 199 6.49 -13.64 14.58
C GLY A 199 5.08 -13.97 15.09
N ALA A 200 4.58 -13.30 16.13
CA ALA A 200 3.18 -13.43 16.50
C ALA A 200 2.28 -12.72 15.48
N GLU A 201 1.11 -13.30 15.22
CA GLU A 201 0.11 -12.69 14.35
C GLU A 201 -0.34 -11.34 14.90
N VAL A 202 -0.58 -10.39 14.01
CA VAL A 202 -1.01 -9.04 14.38
C VAL A 202 -2.45 -9.08 14.90
N PRO A 203 -2.72 -8.58 16.12
CA PRO A 203 -4.06 -8.63 16.70
C PRO A 203 -5.05 -7.77 15.91
N VAL A 204 -6.24 -8.33 15.67
CA VAL A 204 -7.36 -7.62 15.03
C VAL A 204 -8.31 -7.12 16.11
N ASN A 205 -8.45 -5.80 16.21
CA ASN A 205 -9.35 -5.14 17.14
C ASN A 205 -10.76 -5.04 16.53
N GLU A 206 -11.68 -5.84 17.06
CA GLU A 206 -13.08 -5.92 16.60
C GLU A 206 -14.01 -4.85 17.19
N MET A 207 -13.46 -3.88 17.93
CA MET A 207 -14.22 -2.80 18.54
C MET A 207 -15.03 -2.02 17.49
N LYS A 208 -16.33 -1.89 17.77
CA LYS A 208 -17.26 -1.07 16.97
C LYS A 208 -17.42 0.30 17.58
N VAL A 209 -17.37 1.32 16.72
CA VAL A 209 -17.38 2.73 17.11
C VAL A 209 -18.78 3.34 16.86
N PRO A 210 -19.41 3.98 17.86
CA PRO A 210 -20.62 4.76 17.65
C PRO A 210 -20.34 6.04 16.87
N LEU A 211 -21.30 6.51 16.10
CA LEU A 211 -21.25 7.83 15.45
C LEU A 211 -21.92 8.90 16.31
N LYS A 212 -21.45 10.14 16.18
CA LYS A 212 -22.15 11.32 16.70
C LYS A 212 -23.53 11.48 16.04
N PRO A 213 -24.44 12.27 16.62
CA PRO A 213 -25.66 12.67 15.91
C PRO A 213 -25.34 13.34 14.57
N THR A 214 -26.22 13.17 13.59
CA THR A 214 -26.09 13.80 12.26
C THR A 214 -26.11 15.33 12.36
N PRO A 215 -25.47 16.09 11.43
CA PRO A 215 -24.92 15.67 10.13
C PRO A 215 -23.49 15.11 10.18
N TRP A 216 -23.22 14.14 9.32
CA TRP A 216 -21.89 13.53 9.12
C TRP A 216 -21.25 14.02 7.81
N LEU A 217 -19.93 13.87 7.71
CA LEU A 217 -19.17 14.16 6.49
C LEU A 217 -19.58 13.26 5.32
N GLN A 218 -19.76 11.96 5.60
CA GLN A 218 -20.13 10.98 4.58
C GLN A 218 -21.40 10.21 4.95
N ARG A 219 -21.96 9.52 3.95
CA ARG A 219 -23.13 8.66 4.13
C ARG A 219 -22.71 7.25 4.52
N TRP A 220 -22.19 7.13 5.74
CA TRP A 220 -21.72 5.86 6.30
C TRP A 220 -22.77 4.76 6.27
N GLU A 221 -24.05 5.11 6.37
CA GLU A 221 -25.16 4.14 6.30
C GLU A 221 -25.26 3.39 4.96
N ARG A 222 -24.58 3.90 3.92
CA ARG A 222 -24.52 3.29 2.58
C ARG A 222 -23.25 2.49 2.35
N MET A 223 -22.22 2.79 3.14
CA MET A 223 -20.91 2.15 3.06
C MET A 223 -20.99 0.87 3.88
N ASN A 224 -20.47 -0.23 3.35
CA ASN A 224 -20.54 -1.54 4.01
C ASN A 224 -19.46 -1.65 5.12
N MET A 225 -19.44 -0.70 6.04
CA MET A 225 -18.45 -0.59 7.12
C MET A 225 -18.77 -1.58 8.24
N LYS A 226 -17.76 -2.29 8.74
CA LYS A 226 -17.90 -3.31 9.79
C LYS A 226 -17.60 -2.74 11.18
N GLY A 227 -16.75 -1.71 11.25
CA GLY A 227 -16.28 -1.08 12.48
C GLY A 227 -17.23 -0.01 13.05
N ILE A 228 -18.39 0.25 12.43
CA ILE A 228 -19.37 1.23 12.90
C ILE A 228 -20.53 0.50 13.60
N ILE A 229 -20.94 0.98 14.78
CA ILE A 229 -22.19 0.54 15.43
C ILE A 229 -23.36 0.98 14.56
N ASP A 230 -24.39 0.12 14.42
CA ASP A 230 -25.52 0.37 13.51
C ASP A 230 -26.03 1.81 13.61
N CYS A 231 -25.76 2.58 12.55
CA CYS A 231 -26.05 3.99 12.47
C CYS A 231 -27.41 4.25 11.84
N LEU A 232 -28.08 3.23 11.29
CA LEU A 232 -29.39 3.37 10.64
C LEU A 232 -30.45 4.04 11.53
N PRO A 233 -30.57 3.73 12.84
CA PRO A 233 -31.56 4.36 13.71
C PRO A 233 -31.42 5.87 13.82
N GLN A 234 -30.21 6.41 13.63
CA GLN A 234 -29.93 7.85 13.74
C GLN A 234 -30.39 8.66 12.52
N VAL A 235 -30.85 7.98 11.46
CA VAL A 235 -31.08 8.59 10.16
C VAL A 235 -32.57 8.60 9.79
N ASN A 236 -33.00 9.68 9.11
CA ASN A 236 -34.36 9.81 8.56
C ASN A 236 -34.80 8.59 7.76
N GLU A 237 -36.10 8.28 7.81
CA GLU A 237 -36.69 7.12 7.14
C GLU A 237 -36.38 7.05 5.63
N LYS A 238 -36.38 8.20 4.94
CA LYS A 238 -36.01 8.26 3.51
C LYS A 238 -34.58 7.78 3.25
N ARG A 239 -33.63 8.10 4.13
CA ARG A 239 -32.23 7.63 4.01
C ARG A 239 -32.13 6.16 4.41
N ARG A 240 -32.84 5.73 5.46
CA ARG A 240 -32.94 4.31 5.84
C ARG A 240 -33.47 3.44 4.69
N ARG A 241 -34.57 3.85 4.04
CA ARG A 241 -35.10 3.17 2.85
C ARG A 241 -34.06 3.10 1.72
N LYS A 242 -33.33 4.18 1.43
CA LYS A 242 -32.27 4.17 0.42
C LYS A 242 -31.08 3.28 0.78
N ALA A 243 -30.70 3.24 2.05
CA ALA A 243 -29.65 2.35 2.54
C ALA A 243 -30.09 0.88 2.44
N ALA A 244 -31.35 0.59 2.83
CA ALA A 244 -31.96 -0.74 2.75
C ALA A 244 -32.07 -1.26 1.30
N LEU A 245 -32.30 -0.36 0.33
CA LEU A 245 -32.25 -0.71 -1.09
C LEU A 245 -30.86 -1.16 -1.57
N LYS A 246 -29.80 -0.96 -0.76
CA LYS A 246 -28.42 -1.41 -1.03
C LYS A 246 -27.90 -0.99 -2.41
N ILE A 247 -28.37 0.13 -2.93
CA ILE A 247 -28.10 0.61 -4.31
C ILE A 247 -26.59 0.75 -4.59
N HIS A 248 -25.82 1.12 -3.57
CA HIS A 248 -24.37 1.29 -3.68
C HIS A 248 -23.58 0.00 -3.40
N GLN A 249 -24.23 -1.00 -2.79
CA GLN A 249 -23.59 -2.30 -2.66
C GLN A 249 -23.56 -2.93 -4.04
N LYS A 250 -22.45 -3.59 -4.34
CA LYS A 250 -22.30 -4.34 -5.58
C LYS A 250 -21.98 -5.79 -5.24
N PRO A 251 -22.96 -6.57 -4.74
CA PRO A 251 -22.72 -7.95 -4.31
C PRO A 251 -22.12 -8.84 -5.42
N TRP A 252 -22.40 -8.51 -6.69
CA TRP A 252 -21.86 -9.21 -7.85
C TRP A 252 -20.35 -9.04 -8.02
N GLU A 253 -19.73 -7.99 -7.46
CA GLU A 253 -18.27 -7.78 -7.57
C GLU A 253 -17.47 -8.89 -6.87
N LYS A 254 -18.04 -9.53 -5.83
CA LYS A 254 -17.44 -10.73 -5.20
C LYS A 254 -17.24 -11.87 -6.20
N TYR A 255 -18.08 -11.95 -7.23
CA TYR A 255 -18.06 -12.99 -8.24
C TYR A 255 -17.44 -12.52 -9.56
N ASP A 256 -17.06 -11.25 -9.67
CA ASP A 256 -16.42 -10.69 -10.86
C ASP A 256 -14.92 -11.02 -10.85
N LEU A 257 -14.59 -12.19 -11.39
CA LEU A 257 -13.21 -12.68 -11.50
C LEU A 257 -12.31 -11.71 -12.27
N MET A 258 -12.85 -11.05 -13.30
CA MET A 258 -12.10 -10.11 -14.12
C MET A 258 -11.77 -8.84 -13.36
N LYS A 259 -12.71 -8.34 -12.55
CA LYS A 259 -12.46 -7.22 -11.64
C LYS A 259 -11.39 -7.60 -10.61
N MET A 260 -11.50 -8.75 -9.95
CA MET A 260 -10.49 -9.23 -8.99
C MET A 260 -9.10 -9.35 -9.65
N TYR A 261 -9.03 -9.89 -10.87
CA TYR A 261 -7.77 -9.98 -11.63
C TYR A 261 -7.18 -8.61 -11.99
N ARG A 262 -8.01 -7.60 -12.29
CA ARG A 262 -7.54 -6.23 -12.58
C ARG A 262 -7.12 -5.46 -11.33
N GLU A 263 -7.67 -5.79 -10.18
CA GLU A 263 -7.37 -5.12 -8.90
C GLU A 263 -6.19 -5.76 -8.16
N THR A 264 -5.81 -6.99 -8.53
CA THR A 264 -4.74 -7.73 -7.86
C THR A 264 -3.61 -8.06 -8.83
N ILE A 265 -2.39 -7.95 -8.35
CA ILE A 265 -1.23 -8.43 -9.10
C ILE A 265 -1.20 -9.96 -9.01
N PRO A 266 -0.91 -10.70 -10.10
CA PRO A 266 -0.77 -12.15 -10.05
C PRO A 266 0.23 -12.62 -8.98
N MET A 267 -0.05 -13.75 -8.33
CA MET A 267 0.78 -14.27 -7.24
C MET A 267 2.24 -14.49 -7.67
N GLU A 268 2.45 -14.96 -8.90
CA GLU A 268 3.78 -15.18 -9.49
C GLU A 268 4.59 -13.89 -9.59
N GLU A 269 3.95 -12.79 -9.97
CA GLU A 269 4.61 -11.50 -10.06
C GLU A 269 4.86 -10.91 -8.66
N GLN A 270 3.94 -11.14 -7.71
CA GLN A 270 4.17 -10.76 -6.32
C GLN A 270 5.38 -11.51 -5.73
N SER A 271 5.50 -12.82 -5.97
CA SER A 271 6.63 -13.60 -5.46
C SER A 271 7.94 -13.18 -6.10
N GLU A 272 7.97 -12.88 -7.40
CA GLU A 272 9.16 -12.33 -8.08
C GLU A 272 9.59 -10.99 -7.45
N ILE A 273 8.64 -10.05 -7.28
CA ILE A 273 8.91 -8.73 -6.70
C ILE A 273 9.40 -8.87 -5.25
N PHE A 274 8.74 -9.70 -4.44
CA PHE A 274 9.14 -9.88 -3.05
C PHE A 274 10.44 -10.66 -2.91
N ALA A 275 10.75 -11.61 -3.79
CA ALA A 275 12.04 -12.30 -3.80
C ALA A 275 13.20 -11.31 -4.08
N GLU A 276 13.01 -10.35 -5.00
CA GLU A 276 14.00 -9.31 -5.27
C GLU A 276 14.30 -8.46 -4.02
N VAL A 277 13.25 -8.13 -3.27
CA VAL A 277 13.33 -7.23 -2.10
C VAL A 277 13.76 -7.98 -0.82
N HIS A 278 13.38 -9.26 -0.69
CA HIS A 278 13.55 -10.09 0.50
C HIS A 278 15.00 -10.15 0.97
N SER A 279 15.94 -10.44 0.06
CA SER A 279 17.37 -10.52 0.40
C SER A 279 17.85 -9.24 1.08
N LYS A 280 17.44 -8.07 0.56
CA LYS A 280 17.87 -6.80 1.11
C LYS A 280 17.18 -6.45 2.42
N LEU A 281 15.88 -6.72 2.55
CA LEU A 281 15.16 -6.52 3.80
C LEU A 281 15.71 -7.39 4.92
N HIS A 282 16.00 -8.66 4.61
CA HIS A 282 16.57 -9.60 5.57
C HIS A 282 17.97 -9.18 6.03
N GLU A 283 18.83 -8.72 5.11
CA GLU A 283 20.12 -8.13 5.47
C GLU A 283 19.98 -6.94 6.42
N LEU A 284 19.03 -6.04 6.14
CA LEU A 284 18.77 -4.86 6.97
C LEU A 284 18.27 -5.26 8.36
N GLU A 285 17.39 -6.25 8.44
CA GLU A 285 16.88 -6.80 9.70
C GLU A 285 18.00 -7.42 10.54
N LEU A 286 18.84 -8.29 9.95
CA LEU A 286 20.00 -8.86 10.62
C LEU A 286 20.98 -7.78 11.11
N HIS A 287 21.24 -6.77 10.29
CA HIS A 287 22.07 -5.63 10.67
C HIS A 287 21.47 -4.89 11.88
N ARG A 288 20.16 -4.67 11.90
CA ARG A 288 19.46 -4.03 13.03
C ARG A 288 19.55 -4.88 14.30
N HIS A 289 19.33 -6.19 14.24
CA HIS A 289 19.47 -7.06 15.42
C HIS A 289 20.89 -7.02 15.99
N LYS A 290 21.92 -7.03 15.13
CA LYS A 290 23.32 -6.88 15.56
C LYS A 290 23.55 -5.54 16.27
N MET A 291 23.03 -4.45 15.72
CA MET A 291 23.14 -3.11 16.30
C MET A 291 22.36 -2.97 17.62
N LYS A 292 21.18 -3.60 17.75
CA LYS A 292 20.42 -3.62 19.01
C LYS A 292 21.20 -4.39 20.10
N ARG A 293 21.75 -5.56 19.78
CA ARG A 293 22.56 -6.37 20.70
C ARG A 293 23.84 -5.65 21.15
N SER A 294 24.54 -4.96 20.24
CA SER A 294 25.77 -4.23 20.58
C SER A 294 25.51 -3.04 21.49
N ARG A 295 24.38 -2.33 21.33
CA ARG A 295 23.99 -1.19 22.18
C ARG A 295 23.65 -1.59 23.61
N ASN A 296 23.11 -2.79 23.81
CA ASN A 296 22.77 -3.29 25.15
C ASN A 296 23.99 -3.71 25.97
N PHE A 297 25.17 -3.85 25.36
CA PHE A 297 26.42 -4.14 26.06
C PHE A 297 27.02 -2.86 26.65
N VAL A 298 26.45 -2.35 27.73
CA VAL A 298 27.09 -1.30 28.55
C VAL A 298 28.08 -1.97 29.49
N LYS A 299 29.38 -1.70 29.33
CA LYS A 299 30.41 -2.19 30.27
C LYS A 299 30.04 -1.74 31.69
N PRO A 300 30.04 -2.63 32.70
CA PRO A 300 29.76 -2.24 34.07
C PRO A 300 30.75 -1.15 34.50
N LYS A 301 30.25 -0.03 35.01
CA LYS A 301 31.10 0.99 35.64
C LYS A 301 31.74 0.34 36.86
N LYS A 302 33.07 0.26 36.89
CA LYS A 302 33.80 -0.14 38.11
C LYS A 302 33.50 0.92 39.18
N SER A 303 32.72 0.55 40.20
CA SER A 303 32.65 1.31 41.44
C SER A 303 34.01 1.14 42.14
N GLY A 304 34.86 2.15 42.00
CA GLY A 304 36.05 2.32 42.84
C GLY A 304 35.67 3.01 44.14
#